data_AF-A0A8B7PH12-F1
#
_entry.id   AF-A0A8B7PH12-F1
#
_cell.length_a   1.000
_cell.length_b   1.000
_cell.length_c   1.000
_cell.angle_alpha   90.00
_cell.angle_beta   90.00
_cell.angle_gamma   90.00
#
_symmetry.space_group_name_H-M   'P 1'
#
loop_
_entity.id
_entity.type
_entity.pdbx_description
1 polymer ?
#
loop_
_entity_poly.entity_id
_entity_poly.type
_entity_poly.pdbx_seq_one_letter_code
_entity_poly.pdbx_strand_id
1 'polypeptide(L)'
;MEEFIPLMLTTDTRKKITIGCDLLKYISDPANSIECDDIGRVIDGIVPWMQNSNFKVSTQGLEVMCALVERMKEDFRPYLSGVLPPTIDRLGV
;
A
#
# COMPACT_ATOMS: atom_id res chain seq x y z
N MET A 1 -0.54 9.46 8.28
CA MET A 1 -0.39 8.08 7.77
C MET A 1 -0.91 7.01 8.75
N GLU A 2 -0.59 7.11 10.04
CA GLU A 2 -0.99 6.12 11.06
C GLU A 2 -2.50 5.85 11.18
N GLU A 3 -3.32 6.89 10.95
CA GLU A 3 -4.78 6.78 10.99
C GLU A 3 -5.35 5.77 9.97
N PHE A 4 -4.61 5.48 8.89
CA PHE A 4 -5.00 4.49 7.89
C PHE A 4 -4.74 3.04 8.31
N ILE A 5 -3.78 2.79 9.22
CA ILE A 5 -3.39 1.45 9.65
C ILE A 5 -4.58 0.61 10.15
N PRO A 6 -5.43 1.10 11.09
CA PRO A 6 -6.59 0.31 11.54
C PRO A 6 -7.63 0.12 10.43
N LEU A 7 -7.72 1.04 9.47
CA LEU A 7 -8.67 0.97 8.36
C LEU A 7 -8.28 -0.11 7.35
N MET A 8 -6.97 -0.36 7.17
CA MET A 8 -6.45 -1.36 6.23
C MET A 8 -6.87 -2.80 6.56
N LEU A 9 -7.21 -3.07 7.82
CA LEU A 9 -7.60 -4.38 8.34
C LEU A 9 -9.05 -4.77 8.00
N THR A 10 -9.84 -3.86 7.43
CA THR A 10 -11.22 -4.15 7.03
C THR A 10 -11.31 -5.31 6.03
N THR A 11 -12.34 -6.15 6.15
CA THR A 11 -12.63 -7.21 5.17
C THR A 11 -13.59 -6.76 4.06
N ASP A 12 -14.22 -5.60 4.22
CA ASP A 12 -15.17 -5.03 3.27
C ASP A 12 -14.45 -4.50 2.03
N THR A 13 -14.73 -5.11 0.88
CA THR A 13 -14.14 -4.75 -0.41
C THR A 13 -14.42 -3.31 -0.82
N ARG A 14 -15.63 -2.79 -0.59
CA ARG A 14 -15.98 -1.41 -0.97
C ARG A 14 -15.20 -0.43 -0.11
N LYS A 15 -15.09 -0.70 1.20
CA LYS A 15 -14.28 0.12 2.10
C LYS A 15 -12.81 0.10 1.71
N LYS A 16 -12.23 -1.08 1.39
CA LYS A 16 -10.85 -1.17 0.88
C LYS A 16 -10.65 -0.26 -0.33
N ILE A 17 -11.61 -0.24 -1.25
CA ILE A 17 -11.53 0.61 -2.44
C ILE A 17 -11.55 2.10 -2.08
N THR A 18 -12.44 2.52 -1.19
CA THR A 18 -12.48 3.91 -0.73
C THR A 18 -11.19 4.30 -0.01
N ILE A 19 -10.76 3.49 0.96
CA ILE A 19 -9.56 3.74 1.77
C ILE A 19 -8.31 3.80 0.88
N GLY A 20 -8.19 2.90 -0.11
CA GLY A 20 -7.07 2.93 -1.04
C GLY A 20 -7.02 4.19 -1.89
N CYS A 21 -8.17 4.77 -2.25
CA CYS A 21 -8.24 5.98 -3.06
C CYS A 21 -7.80 7.18 -2.22
N ASP A 22 -8.29 7.24 -0.98
CA ASP A 22 -7.93 8.29 -0.03
C ASP A 22 -6.44 8.22 0.32
N LEU A 23 -5.92 7.01 0.53
CA LEU A 23 -4.51 6.76 0.82
C LEU A 23 -3.60 7.13 -0.36
N LEU A 24 -3.96 6.70 -1.58
CA LEU A 24 -3.20 7.07 -2.78
C LEU A 24 -3.16 8.59 -2.95
N LYS A 25 -4.33 9.24 -2.85
CA LYS A 25 -4.42 10.70 -2.92
C LYS A 25 -3.57 11.40 -1.85
N TYR A 26 -3.55 10.87 -0.64
CA TYR A 26 -2.74 11.40 0.45
C TYR A 26 -1.24 11.28 0.17
N ILE A 27 -0.77 10.10 -0.25
CA ILE A 27 0.65 9.81 -0.50
C ILE A 27 1.16 10.57 -1.74
N SER A 28 0.32 10.69 -2.77
CA SER A 28 0.67 11.39 -4.02
C SER A 28 0.78 12.90 -3.87
N ASP A 29 0.23 13.50 -2.80
CA ASP A 29 0.40 14.92 -2.52
C ASP A 29 1.76 15.16 -1.82
N PRO A 30 2.71 15.87 -2.46
CA PRO A 30 4.03 16.11 -1.89
C PRO A 30 3.99 16.90 -0.58
N ALA A 31 2.93 17.68 -0.34
CA ALA A 31 2.75 18.47 0.88
C ALA A 31 2.39 17.62 2.10
N ASN A 32 1.87 16.40 1.90
CA ASN A 32 1.53 15.50 2.99
C ASN A 32 2.78 14.76 3.49
N SER A 33 3.05 14.82 4.79
CA SER A 33 4.10 14.00 5.39
C SER A 33 3.71 12.52 5.33
N ILE A 34 4.66 11.69 4.90
CA ILE A 34 4.54 10.24 4.97
C ILE A 34 5.29 9.66 6.18
N GLU A 35 5.80 10.52 7.07
CA GLU A 35 6.41 10.07 8.32
C GLU A 35 5.39 9.32 9.17
N CYS A 36 5.84 8.21 9.73
CA CYS A 36 5.06 7.25 10.48
C CYS A 36 6.03 6.55 11.43
N ASP A 37 5.66 6.37 12.70
CA ASP A 37 6.55 5.73 13.68
C ASP A 37 6.93 4.31 13.25
N ASP A 38 6.00 3.63 12.60
CA ASP A 38 6.20 2.33 11.99
C ASP A 38 5.55 2.24 10.60
N ILE A 39 6.25 2.75 9.59
CA ILE A 39 5.82 2.66 8.19
C ILE A 39 5.77 1.20 7.69
N GLY A 40 6.48 0.27 8.36
CA GLY A 40 6.42 -1.16 8.07
C GLY A 40 4.99 -1.69 8.20
N ARG A 41 4.22 -1.22 9.20
CA ARG A 41 2.81 -1.61 9.37
C ARG A 41 1.91 -1.18 8.24
N VAL A 42 2.21 -0.05 7.61
CA VAL A 42 1.47 0.41 6.42
C VAL A 42 1.74 -0.54 5.27
N ILE A 43 3.02 -0.87 5.04
CA ILE A 43 3.43 -1.81 3.99
C ILE A 43 2.79 -3.19 4.22
N ASP A 44 2.87 -3.71 5.44
CA ASP A 44 2.25 -4.99 5.83
C ASP A 44 0.73 -4.99 5.65
N GLY A 45 0.07 -3.83 5.84
CA GLY A 45 -1.35 -3.67 5.58
C GLY A 45 -1.72 -3.70 4.09
N ILE A 46 -0.84 -3.23 3.21
CA ILE A 46 -1.05 -3.16 1.75
C ILE A 46 -0.69 -4.47 1.03
N VAL A 47 0.28 -5.25 1.52
CA VAL A 47 0.67 -6.54 0.91
C VAL A 47 -0.54 -7.47 0.66
N PRO A 48 -1.45 -7.71 1.62
CA PRO A 48 -2.66 -8.52 1.40
C PRO A 48 -3.62 -7.92 0.37
N TRP A 49 -3.58 -6.61 0.15
CA TRP A 49 -4.41 -5.95 -0.86
C TRP A 49 -3.88 -6.26 -2.25
N MET A 50 -2.55 -6.20 -2.45
CA MET A 50 -1.91 -6.60 -3.71
C MET A 50 -2.29 -8.02 -4.11
N GLN A 51 -2.44 -8.94 -3.17
CA GLN A 51 -2.83 -10.35 -3.41
C GLN A 51 -4.35 -10.60 -3.36
N ASN A 52 -5.19 -9.56 -3.26
CA ASN A 52 -6.64 -9.73 -3.14
C ASN A 52 -7.30 -10.30 -4.41
N SER A 53 -8.21 -11.27 -4.27
CA SER A 53 -8.94 -11.85 -5.42
C SER A 53 -9.80 -10.82 -6.18
N ASN A 54 -10.18 -9.72 -5.54
CA ASN A 54 -10.83 -8.60 -6.23
C ASN A 54 -9.78 -7.77 -7.00
N PHE A 55 -9.89 -7.75 -8.33
CA PHE A 55 -8.97 -7.02 -9.21
C PHE A 55 -8.83 -5.54 -8.84
N LYS A 56 -9.93 -4.84 -8.48
CA LYS A 56 -9.87 -3.42 -8.12
C LYS A 56 -9.06 -3.18 -6.85
N VAL A 57 -9.29 -3.99 -5.82
CA VAL A 57 -8.51 -3.91 -4.56
C VAL A 57 -7.04 -4.23 -4.82
N SER A 58 -6.76 -5.20 -5.68
CA SER A 58 -5.40 -5.57 -6.05
C SER A 58 -4.66 -4.47 -6.80
N THR A 59 -5.24 -3.96 -7.88
CA THR A 59 -4.66 -2.85 -8.66
C THR A 59 -4.38 -1.65 -7.76
N GLN A 60 -5.32 -1.33 -6.89
CA GLN A 60 -5.17 -0.22 -5.97
C GLN A 60 -4.10 -0.43 -4.90
N GLY A 61 -3.95 -1.66 -4.39
CA GLY A 61 -2.84 -2.03 -3.52
C GLY A 61 -1.49 -1.84 -4.21
N LEU A 62 -1.39 -2.18 -5.50
CA LEU A 62 -0.20 -1.95 -6.30
C LEU A 62 0.09 -0.45 -6.50
N GLU A 63 -0.92 0.35 -6.85
CA GLU A 63 -0.77 1.80 -7.02
C GLU A 63 -0.30 2.50 -5.74
N VAL A 64 -0.89 2.16 -4.59
CA VAL A 64 -0.46 2.66 -3.29
C VAL A 64 0.99 2.26 -3.01
N MET A 65 1.36 1.00 -3.26
CA MET A 65 2.73 0.52 -3.05
C MET A 65 3.73 1.28 -3.93
N CYS A 66 3.41 1.50 -5.21
CA CYS A 66 4.24 2.30 -6.12
C CYS A 66 4.41 3.74 -5.60
N ALA A 67 3.34 4.38 -5.15
CA ALA A 67 3.41 5.72 -4.60
C ALA A 67 4.28 5.79 -3.33
N LEU A 68 4.24 4.76 -2.46
CA LEU A 68 5.13 4.65 -1.31
C LEU A 68 6.59 4.53 -1.73
N VAL A 69 6.90 3.67 -2.70
CA VAL A 69 8.26 3.52 -3.24
C VAL A 69 8.79 4.86 -3.76
N GLU A 70 7.98 5.61 -4.49
CA GLU A 70 8.37 6.92 -5.03
C GLU A 70 8.63 7.97 -3.92
N ARG A 71 7.81 7.97 -2.86
CA ARG A 71 7.95 8.92 -1.74
C ARG A 71 9.12 8.56 -0.82
N MET A 72 9.32 7.28 -0.53
CA MET A 72 10.36 6.79 0.39
C MET A 72 11.74 6.65 -0.26
N LYS A 73 11.81 6.46 -1.59
CA LYS A 73 13.07 6.28 -2.33
C LYS A 73 13.96 5.21 -1.69
N GLU A 74 15.14 5.59 -1.18
CA GLU A 74 16.11 4.66 -0.61
C GLU A 74 15.65 4.06 0.72
N ASP A 75 14.79 4.77 1.46
CA ASP A 75 14.24 4.30 2.74
C ASP A 75 13.27 3.12 2.54
N PHE A 76 12.85 2.84 1.30
CA PHE A 76 12.05 1.67 0.98
C PHE A 76 12.86 0.36 0.94
N ARG A 77 14.20 0.44 0.80
CA ARG A 77 15.06 -0.74 0.60
C ARG A 77 14.85 -1.88 1.61
N PRO A 78 14.67 -1.63 2.92
CA PRO A 78 14.43 -2.71 3.90
C PRO A 78 13.18 -3.56 3.60
N TYR A 79 12.17 -2.98 2.94
CA TYR A 79 10.88 -3.62 2.69
C TYR A 79 10.79 -4.38 1.37
N LEU A 80 11.79 -4.23 0.49
CA LEU A 80 11.83 -4.89 -0.81
C LEU A 80 11.67 -6.41 -0.71
N SER A 81 12.28 -7.03 0.29
CA SER A 81 12.21 -8.49 0.49
C SER A 81 10.79 -9.00 0.75
N GLY A 82 9.95 -8.21 1.42
CA GLY A 82 8.55 -8.55 1.70
C GLY A 82 7.60 -8.22 0.55
N VAL A 83 7.91 -7.20 -0.26
CA VAL A 83 7.03 -6.67 -1.31
C VAL A 83 7.30 -7.28 -2.68
N LEU A 84 8.55 -7.66 -2.98
CA LEU A 84 8.92 -8.21 -4.28
C LEU A 84 8.18 -9.52 -4.62
N PRO A 85 8.11 -10.54 -3.74
CA PRO A 85 7.41 -11.79 -4.09
C PRO A 85 5.92 -11.57 -4.42
N PRO A 86 5.12 -10.86 -3.60
CA PRO A 86 3.73 -10.54 -3.93
C PRO A 86 3.55 -9.74 -5.23
N THR A 87 4.53 -8.90 -5.59
CA THR A 87 4.51 -8.15 -6.85
C THR A 87 4.75 -9.06 -8.04
N ILE A 88 5.74 -9.95 -7.95
CA ILE A 88 6.09 -10.91 -9.02
C ILE A 88 4.92 -11.88 -9.27
N ASP A 89 4.31 -12.42 -8.21
CA ASP A 89 3.14 -13.31 -8.32
C ASP A 89 2.00 -12.69 -9.15
N ARG A 90 1.87 -11.36 -9.13
CA ARG A 90 0.86 -10.64 -9.91
C ARG A 90 1.21 -10.42 -11.36
N LEU A 91 2.49 -10.39 -11.70
CA LEU A 91 2.94 -10.30 -13.09
C LEU A 91 2.76 -11.63 -13.82
N GLY A 92 2.56 -12.74 -13.10
CA GLY A 92 2.22 -14.05 -13.67
C GLY A 92 3.34 -14.65 -14.52
N VAL A 93 4.59 -14.32 -14.20
CA VAL A 93 5.79 -14.83 -14.90
C VAL A 93 6.10 -16.26 -14.46
#